data_AF-A0A2G6GCX6-F1
#
_entry.id   AF-A0A2G6GCX6-F1
#
_cell.length_a   1.000
_cell.length_b   1.000
_cell.length_c   1.000
_cell.angle_alpha   90.00
_cell.angle_beta   90.00
_cell.angle_gamma   90.00
#
_symmetry.space_group_name_H-M   'P 1'
#
loop_
_entity.id
_entity.type
_entity.pdbx_description
1 polymer ?
#
loop_
_entity_poly.entity_id
_entity_poly.type
_entity_poly.pdbx_seq_one_letter_code
_entity_poly.pdbx_strand_id
1 'polypeptide(L)'
;MYADIIPLSNSFDTKALTYSVGDIFDKKISAGCLVTIPVGKKEDKGIVVALGTDSSHTGGGQIREITALESQIPIINDSQIKICTLLSKKYCLPIHKVLQIFLPRPLVRRLEKYDFPLEQNNKKPKKNKKHLASITTQTIVQKKHIEPYLSPGTVIVVPDTLFLLQLQDKIDNEGVGFFSDDMTDTKKAQFWIDTYNKKYPIIIGTRRILYYNLQRYSQIVYLEDAFGSTYYHYPIHIQYLDILAYISSFCDVDITLLTSLPKLTTLSNFRHFTWNNI
;
A
#
# COMPACT_ATOMS: atom_id res chain seq x y z
N MET A 1 12.94 24.47 8.97
CA MET A 1 12.80 23.11 8.40
C MET A 1 11.86 23.15 7.20
N TYR A 2 12.13 22.34 6.19
CA TYR A 2 11.28 22.16 5.01
C TYR A 2 10.72 20.75 4.93
N ALA A 3 9.55 20.61 4.30
CA ALA A 3 8.89 19.34 4.04
C ALA A 3 8.54 19.22 2.56
N ASP A 4 8.84 18.07 1.98
CA ASP A 4 8.34 17.69 0.67
C ASP A 4 7.00 16.98 0.84
N ILE A 5 5.97 17.47 0.16
CA ILE A 5 4.59 17.04 0.34
C ILE A 5 3.99 16.66 -1.01
N ILE A 6 3.33 15.50 -1.08
CA ILE A 6 2.49 15.12 -2.22
C ILE A 6 1.06 15.60 -1.94
N PRO A 7 0.51 16.53 -2.72
CA PRO A 7 -0.90 16.90 -2.60
C PRO A 7 -1.81 15.72 -2.96
N LEU A 8 -2.95 15.61 -2.29
CA LEU A 8 -3.94 14.59 -2.57
C LEU A 8 -4.79 14.92 -3.79
N SER A 9 -4.99 16.19 -4.12
CA SER A 9 -5.91 16.55 -5.19
C SER A 9 -5.26 16.62 -6.56
N ASN A 10 -4.14 17.33 -6.67
CA ASN A 10 -3.49 17.59 -7.95
C ASN A 10 -1.99 17.86 -7.79
N SER A 11 -1.21 17.26 -8.67
CA SER A 11 0.20 17.52 -8.93
C SER A 11 0.42 17.25 -10.41
N PHE A 12 1.34 17.98 -11.04
CA PHE A 12 1.65 17.79 -12.46
C PHE A 12 2.90 16.95 -12.68
N ASP A 13 3.67 16.68 -11.63
CA ASP A 13 4.97 16.01 -11.72
C ASP A 13 4.92 14.66 -10.97
N THR A 14 5.97 13.88 -11.21
CA THR A 14 6.37 12.69 -10.47
C THR A 14 7.04 12.99 -9.13
N LYS A 15 7.19 14.28 -8.79
CA LYS A 15 7.86 14.77 -7.58
C LYS A 15 6.87 15.44 -6.63
N ALA A 16 7.26 15.49 -5.37
CA ALA A 16 6.57 16.23 -4.32
C ALA A 16 6.85 17.75 -4.45
N LEU A 17 6.05 18.55 -3.74
CA LEU A 17 6.20 20.00 -3.65
C LEU A 17 6.81 20.37 -2.29
N THR A 18 7.73 21.32 -2.26
CA THR A 18 8.42 21.74 -1.03
C THR A 18 7.66 22.87 -0.33
N TYR A 19 7.46 22.74 0.98
CA TYR A 19 6.82 23.71 1.86
C TYR A 19 7.68 23.97 3.10
N SER A 20 7.51 25.14 3.72
CA SER A 20 8.06 25.45 5.04
C SER A 20 7.20 24.80 6.12
N VAL A 21 7.83 24.19 7.13
CA VAL A 21 7.09 23.49 8.20
C VAL A 21 6.54 24.45 9.25
N GLY A 22 7.21 25.58 9.51
CA GLY A 22 6.88 26.45 10.65
C GLY A 22 7.31 25.87 11.99
N ASP A 23 7.59 26.75 12.96
CA ASP A 23 8.16 26.34 14.26
C ASP A 23 7.20 25.51 15.12
N ILE A 24 5.89 25.65 14.90
CA ILE A 24 4.83 24.99 15.67
C ILE A 24 4.79 23.48 15.43
N PHE A 25 5.15 23.04 14.22
CA PHE A 25 5.03 21.64 13.79
C PHE A 25 6.34 20.86 13.82
N ASP A 26 7.49 21.53 14.00
CA ASP A 26 8.84 20.98 13.83
C ASP A 26 9.09 19.68 14.62
N LYS A 27 8.48 19.52 15.80
CA LYS A 27 8.62 18.33 16.66
C LYS A 27 7.49 17.29 16.53
N LYS A 28 6.43 17.58 15.77
CA LYS A 28 5.23 16.73 15.65
C LYS A 28 5.07 16.13 14.26
N ILE A 29 5.68 16.75 13.25
CA ILE A 29 5.59 16.29 11.87
C ILE A 29 6.59 15.16 11.61
N SER A 30 6.17 14.17 10.84
CA SER A 30 7.04 13.10 10.35
C SER A 30 6.61 12.68 8.95
N ALA A 31 7.46 11.94 8.24
CA ALA A 31 7.09 11.36 6.96
C ALA A 31 5.85 10.46 7.12
N GLY A 32 4.92 10.56 6.19
CA GLY A 32 3.65 9.85 6.20
C GLY A 32 2.50 10.55 6.93
N CYS A 33 2.76 11.66 7.62
CA CYS A 33 1.71 12.50 8.20
C CYS A 33 0.87 13.20 7.13
N LEU A 34 -0.42 13.34 7.41
CA LEU A 34 -1.36 14.18 6.67
C LEU A 34 -1.29 15.62 7.17
N VAL A 35 -1.22 16.55 6.22
CA VAL A 35 -1.15 17.99 6.46
C VAL A 35 -2.09 18.73 5.51
N THR A 36 -2.49 19.94 5.87
CA THR A 36 -3.16 20.89 4.98
C THR A 36 -2.14 21.86 4.42
N ILE A 37 -2.12 22.03 3.10
CA ILE A 37 -1.19 22.88 2.36
C ILE A 37 -1.92 23.84 1.41
N PRO A 38 -1.39 25.04 1.18
CA PRO A 38 -1.90 25.94 0.17
C PRO A 38 -1.43 25.51 -1.24
N VAL A 39 -2.37 25.29 -2.16
CA VAL A 39 -2.12 24.97 -3.58
C VAL A 39 -2.81 26.03 -4.45
N GLY A 40 -2.02 26.99 -4.94
CA GLY A 40 -2.54 28.11 -5.73
C GLY A 40 -3.44 29.05 -4.90
N LYS A 41 -4.75 29.07 -5.17
CA LYS A 41 -5.74 29.86 -4.41
C LYS A 41 -6.59 29.02 -3.44
N LYS A 42 -6.34 27.72 -3.37
CA LYS A 42 -7.12 26.77 -2.57
C LYS A 42 -6.22 26.10 -1.56
N GLU A 43 -6.84 25.47 -0.56
CA GLU A 43 -6.16 24.53 0.31
C GLU A 43 -6.41 23.10 -0.19
N ASP A 44 -5.42 22.25 0.04
CA ASP A 44 -5.50 20.82 -0.23
C ASP A 44 -4.86 20.05 0.91
N LYS A 45 -5.27 18.79 1.05
CA LYS A 45 -4.60 17.85 1.96
C LYS A 45 -3.41 17.24 1.24
N GLY A 46 -2.37 16.87 1.97
CA GLY A 46 -1.17 16.26 1.40
C GLY A 46 -0.43 15.37 2.38
N ILE A 47 0.44 14.50 1.85
CA ILE A 47 1.26 13.59 2.63
C ILE A 47 2.70 14.07 2.63
N VAL A 48 3.28 14.19 3.83
CA VAL A 48 4.70 14.48 4.02
C VAL A 48 5.52 13.29 3.53
N VAL A 49 6.44 13.50 2.60
CA VAL A 49 7.30 12.48 2.01
C VAL A 49 8.69 12.49 2.62
N ALA A 50 9.22 13.68 2.85
CA ALA A 50 10.56 13.89 3.39
C ALA A 50 10.61 15.20 4.18
N LEU A 51 11.53 15.25 5.13
CA LEU A 51 11.86 16.45 5.90
C LEU A 51 13.34 16.77 5.66
N GLY A 52 13.68 18.05 5.57
CA GLY A 52 15.04 18.52 5.33
C GLY A 52 15.31 19.87 5.98
N THR A 53 16.58 20.14 6.27
CA THR A 53 17.03 21.44 6.77
C THR A 53 17.19 22.46 5.65
N ASP A 54 17.63 22.00 4.49
CA ASP A 54 17.84 22.84 3.32
C ASP A 54 16.67 22.70 2.35
N SER A 55 16.25 23.84 1.78
CA SER A 55 15.30 23.76 0.67
C SER A 55 16.07 23.30 -0.56
N SER A 56 15.68 22.18 -1.16
CA SER A 56 16.14 21.80 -2.50
C SER A 56 15.51 22.69 -3.60
N HIS A 57 15.07 23.89 -3.23
CA HIS A 57 14.33 24.79 -4.08
C HIS A 57 15.32 25.52 -5.00
N THR A 58 15.34 25.13 -6.26
CA THR A 58 16.18 25.75 -7.30
C THR A 58 15.44 26.84 -8.09
N GLY A 59 14.21 27.20 -7.70
CA GLY A 59 13.39 28.22 -8.36
C GLY A 59 13.27 29.50 -7.55
N GLY A 60 13.16 30.67 -8.20
CA GLY A 60 13.03 31.97 -7.53
C GLY A 60 11.67 32.26 -6.89
N GLY A 61 10.85 31.24 -6.63
CA GLY A 61 9.51 31.39 -6.04
C GLY A 61 9.54 31.43 -4.51
N GLN A 62 8.56 32.10 -3.89
CA GLN A 62 8.40 32.06 -2.43
C GLN A 62 7.85 30.70 -1.99
N ILE A 63 8.53 30.07 -1.04
CA ILE A 63 8.07 28.82 -0.40
C ILE A 63 6.96 29.16 0.58
N ARG A 64 5.81 28.48 0.43
CA ARG A 64 4.66 28.64 1.32
C ARG A 64 4.78 27.74 2.54
N GLU A 65 4.10 28.11 3.62
CA GLU A 65 4.05 27.35 4.87
C GLU A 65 2.91 26.33 4.87
N ILE A 66 3.06 25.26 5.66
CA ILE A 66 1.99 24.30 5.97
C ILE A 66 0.91 25.00 6.81
N THR A 67 -0.36 24.87 6.44
CA THR A 67 -1.47 25.51 7.19
C THR A 67 -1.81 24.72 8.46
N ALA A 68 -1.85 23.40 8.39
CA ALA A 68 -2.26 22.56 9.53
C ALA A 68 -1.65 21.15 9.49
N LEU A 69 -1.43 20.58 10.68
CA LEU A 69 -1.09 19.17 10.87
C LEU A 69 -2.35 18.39 11.25
N GLU A 70 -2.78 17.50 10.36
CA GLU A 70 -4.04 16.76 10.50
C GLU A 70 -3.88 15.44 11.24
N SER A 71 -2.73 14.77 11.06
CA SER A 71 -2.44 13.51 11.73
C SER A 71 -1.05 13.55 12.37
N GLN A 72 -0.98 13.25 13.67
CA GLN A 72 0.30 13.12 14.38
C GLN A 72 0.98 11.76 14.14
N ILE A 73 0.21 10.76 13.74
CA ILE A 73 0.70 9.42 13.40
C ILE A 73 0.78 9.30 11.87
N PRO A 74 1.86 8.75 11.30
CA PRO A 74 1.95 8.48 9.87
C PRO A 74 0.80 7.60 9.37
N ILE A 75 -0.02 8.13 8.48
CA ILE A 75 -1.14 7.36 7.89
C ILE A 75 -0.66 6.46 6.76
N ILE A 76 0.46 6.80 6.13
CA ILE A 76 1.18 5.97 5.16
C ILE A 76 2.60 5.77 5.67
N ASN A 77 3.18 4.58 5.48
CA ASN A 77 4.55 4.30 5.93
C ASN A 77 5.62 4.66 4.87
N ASP A 78 6.90 4.70 5.28
CA ASP A 78 8.03 5.01 4.39
C ASP A 78 8.11 4.10 3.16
N SER A 79 7.77 2.81 3.31
CA SER A 79 7.82 1.85 2.20
C SER A 79 6.76 2.18 1.15
N GLN A 80 5.54 2.52 1.56
CA GLN A 80 4.47 2.96 0.67
C GLN A 80 4.82 4.30 -0.01
N ILE A 81 5.48 5.23 0.69
CA ILE A 81 5.98 6.49 0.09
C ILE A 81 7.00 6.19 -1.02
N LYS A 82 7.96 5.29 -0.77
CA LYS A 82 8.95 4.83 -1.78
C LYS A 82 8.28 4.15 -2.96
N ILE A 83 7.31 3.26 -2.71
CA ILE A 83 6.52 2.59 -3.74
C ILE A 83 5.79 3.62 -4.61
N CYS A 84 5.12 4.61 -4.01
CA CYS A 84 4.41 5.67 -4.74
C CYS A 84 5.37 6.43 -5.68
N THR A 85 6.54 6.82 -5.16
CA THR A 85 7.55 7.55 -5.93
C THR A 85 8.09 6.74 -7.11
N LEU A 86 8.36 5.44 -6.91
CA LEU A 86 8.87 4.57 -7.96
C LEU A 86 7.84 4.19 -9.00
N LEU A 87 6.59 3.96 -8.60
CA LEU A 87 5.48 3.74 -9.53
C LEU A 87 5.22 5.00 -10.37
N SER A 88 5.20 6.17 -9.74
CA SER A 88 5.03 7.45 -10.42
C SER A 88 6.10 7.66 -11.50
N LYS A 89 7.37 7.40 -11.18
CA LYS A 89 8.48 7.47 -12.14
C LYS A 89 8.39 6.39 -13.23
N LYS A 90 8.15 5.13 -12.85
CA LYS A 90 8.10 3.99 -13.79
C LYS A 90 7.01 4.15 -14.84
N TYR A 91 5.85 4.65 -14.44
CA TYR A 91 4.68 4.78 -15.31
C TYR A 91 4.46 6.21 -15.83
N CYS A 92 5.38 7.14 -15.55
CA CYS A 92 5.26 8.56 -15.89
C CYS A 92 3.91 9.16 -15.45
N LEU A 93 3.41 8.72 -14.28
CA LEU A 93 2.13 9.17 -13.73
C LEU A 93 2.35 10.30 -12.74
N PRO A 94 1.49 11.33 -12.70
CA PRO A 94 1.53 12.32 -11.63
C PRO A 94 1.47 11.66 -10.26
N ILE A 95 2.38 12.03 -9.35
CA ILE A 95 2.56 11.30 -8.10
C ILE A 95 1.31 11.28 -7.21
N HIS A 96 0.48 12.33 -7.28
CA HIS A 96 -0.80 12.40 -6.57
C HIS A 96 -1.79 11.32 -7.02
N LYS A 97 -1.78 10.93 -8.31
CA LYS A 97 -2.65 9.87 -8.85
C LYS A 97 -2.24 8.51 -8.30
N VAL A 98 -0.94 8.28 -8.18
CA VAL A 98 -0.42 7.06 -7.55
C VAL A 98 -0.74 7.06 -6.07
N LEU A 99 -0.55 8.18 -5.36
CA LEU A 99 -0.92 8.30 -3.95
C LEU A 99 -2.40 7.98 -3.70
N GLN A 100 -3.30 8.44 -4.57
CA GLN A 100 -4.74 8.16 -4.47
C GLN A 100 -5.11 6.67 -4.55
N ILE A 101 -4.22 5.80 -5.04
CA ILE A 101 -4.40 4.34 -5.02
C ILE A 101 -4.27 3.82 -3.58
N PHE A 102 -3.27 4.29 -2.85
CA PHE A 102 -2.97 3.90 -1.46
C PHE A 102 -3.84 4.65 -0.45
N LEU A 103 -4.21 5.89 -0.76
CA LEU A 103 -4.97 6.77 0.11
C LEU A 103 -6.08 7.51 -0.67
N PRO A 104 -7.19 6.84 -1.00
CA PRO A 104 -8.32 7.46 -1.69
C PRO A 104 -9.00 8.56 -0.86
N ARG A 105 -9.56 9.58 -1.51
CA ARG A 105 -10.28 10.67 -0.81
C ARG A 105 -11.44 10.21 0.09
N PRO A 106 -12.28 9.21 -0.30
CA PRO A 106 -13.32 8.70 0.59
C PRO A 106 -12.77 8.12 1.89
N LEU A 107 -11.59 7.49 1.84
CA LEU A 107 -10.89 6.99 3.02
C LEU A 107 -10.42 8.16 3.92
N VAL A 108 -9.75 9.17 3.35
CA VAL A 108 -9.28 10.34 4.12
C VAL A 108 -10.42 11.04 4.85
N ARG A 109 -11.52 11.33 4.14
CA ARG A 109 -12.72 11.96 4.74
C ARG A 109 -13.28 11.15 5.90
N ARG A 110 -13.18 9.82 5.81
CA ARG A 110 -13.67 8.92 6.85
C ARG A 110 -12.71 8.87 8.05
N LEU A 111 -11.40 8.88 7.82
CA LEU A 111 -10.39 9.01 8.88
C LEU A 111 -10.59 10.32 9.66
N GLU A 112 -10.78 11.43 8.96
CA GLU A 112 -11.08 12.75 9.57
C GLU A 112 -12.34 12.68 10.45
N LYS A 113 -13.41 12.05 9.96
CA LYS A 113 -14.67 11.90 10.71
C LYS A 113 -14.51 11.16 12.05
N TYR A 114 -13.55 10.23 12.14
CA TYR A 114 -13.31 9.42 13.34
C TYR A 114 -12.02 9.80 14.07
N ASP A 115 -11.47 10.99 13.79
CA ASP A 115 -10.27 11.53 14.45
C ASP A 115 -9.06 10.57 14.40
N PHE A 116 -8.82 9.97 13.22
CA PHE A 116 -7.67 9.11 12.94
C PHE A 116 -7.44 8.01 14.00
N PRO A 117 -8.33 6.99 14.10
CA PRO A 117 -8.28 5.96 15.13
C PRO A 117 -7.18 4.91 14.84
N LEU A 118 -5.92 5.36 14.82
CA LEU A 118 -4.75 4.62 14.38
C LEU A 118 -3.81 4.35 15.55
N GLU A 119 -3.32 3.12 15.65
CA GLU A 119 -2.39 2.71 16.70
C GLU A 119 -0.93 2.87 16.26
N GLN A 120 -0.09 3.44 17.12
CA GLN A 120 1.35 3.55 16.85
C GLN A 120 1.97 2.16 16.62
N ASN A 121 2.81 2.05 15.59
CA ASN A 121 3.49 0.81 15.25
C ASN A 121 4.85 0.71 15.97
N ASN A 122 4.92 -0.04 17.06
CA ASN A 122 6.15 -0.19 17.84
C ASN A 122 6.96 -1.46 17.50
N LYS A 123 6.46 -2.37 16.67
CA LYS A 123 7.13 -3.65 16.37
C LYS A 123 7.00 -4.02 14.89
N LYS A 124 8.12 -3.97 14.17
CA LYS A 124 8.24 -4.63 12.86
C LYS A 124 8.44 -6.14 13.08
N PRO A 125 7.78 -7.02 12.32
CA PRO A 125 8.05 -8.46 12.38
C PRO A 125 9.55 -8.73 12.13
N LYS A 126 10.10 -9.76 12.80
CA LYS A 126 11.52 -10.14 12.64
C LYS A 126 11.75 -10.86 11.31
N LYS A 127 12.87 -10.53 10.66
CA LYS A 127 13.34 -11.01 9.35
C LYS A 127 13.29 -12.52 9.15
N ASN A 128 12.83 -12.89 7.95
CA ASN A 128 13.41 -13.95 7.12
C ASN A 128 13.18 -13.56 5.66
N LYS A 129 14.15 -12.89 5.02
CA LYS A 129 14.06 -12.57 3.59
C LYS A 129 14.26 -13.84 2.77
N LYS A 130 13.17 -14.52 2.45
CA LYS A 130 13.11 -15.45 1.33
C LYS A 130 12.20 -14.79 0.30
N HIS A 131 12.72 -14.55 -0.89
CA HIS A 131 11.86 -14.17 -2.02
C HIS A 131 11.63 -15.46 -2.78
N LEU A 132 10.55 -16.16 -2.45
CA LEU A 132 10.31 -17.49 -2.98
C LEU A 132 9.10 -17.45 -3.91
N ALA A 133 9.30 -17.78 -5.17
CA ALA A 133 8.18 -18.08 -6.05
C ALA A 133 7.96 -19.60 -6.08
N SER A 134 6.84 -20.04 -5.51
CA SER A 134 6.43 -21.43 -5.52
C SER A 134 5.58 -21.70 -6.77
N ILE A 135 6.14 -22.41 -7.73
CA ILE A 135 5.42 -22.80 -8.93
C ILE A 135 4.63 -24.07 -8.60
N THR A 136 3.29 -23.99 -8.71
CA THR A 136 2.40 -25.14 -8.63
C THR A 136 2.18 -25.69 -10.04
N THR A 137 2.04 -27.00 -10.18
CA THR A 137 1.73 -27.63 -11.47
C THR A 137 0.23 -27.62 -11.81
N GLN A 138 -0.63 -27.22 -10.87
CA GLN A 138 -2.08 -27.24 -11.05
C GLN A 138 -2.62 -25.89 -11.55
N THR A 139 -3.45 -25.91 -12.59
CA THR A 139 -4.07 -24.71 -13.18
C THR A 139 -5.06 -23.98 -12.26
N ILE A 140 -5.67 -24.66 -11.28
CA ILE A 140 -6.69 -24.10 -10.39
C ILE A 140 -6.25 -24.24 -8.94
N VAL A 141 -6.01 -23.12 -8.26
CA VAL A 141 -5.68 -23.10 -6.84
C VAL A 141 -6.93 -23.41 -6.01
N GLN A 142 -6.90 -24.55 -5.31
CA GLN A 142 -7.92 -24.97 -4.33
C GLN A 142 -7.52 -24.64 -2.88
N LYS A 143 -8.48 -24.74 -1.95
CA LYS A 143 -8.29 -24.55 -0.49
C LYS A 143 -7.04 -25.24 0.05
N LYS A 144 -6.82 -26.51 -0.29
CA LYS A 144 -5.66 -27.31 0.16
C LYS A 144 -4.29 -26.66 -0.09
N HIS A 145 -4.17 -25.80 -1.10
CA HIS A 145 -2.93 -25.11 -1.42
C HIS A 145 -2.72 -23.83 -0.59
N ILE A 146 -3.79 -23.30 -0.02
CA ILE A 146 -3.79 -22.09 0.80
C ILE A 146 -3.70 -22.44 2.28
N GLU A 147 -4.28 -23.58 2.70
CA GLU A 147 -4.24 -24.09 4.08
C GLU A 147 -2.87 -24.04 4.75
N PRO A 148 -1.75 -24.42 4.09
CA PRO A 148 -0.42 -24.33 4.70
C PRO A 148 0.00 -22.92 5.10
N TYR A 149 -0.63 -21.89 4.52
CA TYR A 149 -0.34 -20.49 4.75
C TYR A 149 -1.37 -19.79 5.67
N LEU A 150 -2.40 -20.50 6.14
CA LEU A 150 -3.38 -19.96 7.09
C LEU A 150 -2.78 -19.88 8.50
N SER A 151 -1.80 -19.00 8.67
CA SER A 151 -1.12 -18.75 9.94
C SER A 151 -1.13 -17.27 10.31
N PRO A 152 -1.22 -16.92 11.61
CA PRO A 152 -1.20 -15.52 12.05
C PRO A 152 0.01 -14.75 11.52
N GLY A 153 -0.23 -13.56 10.98
CA GLY A 153 0.81 -12.74 10.33
C GLY A 153 0.78 -12.79 8.81
N THR A 154 -0.14 -13.56 8.21
CA THR A 154 -0.20 -13.77 6.76
C THR A 154 -1.28 -12.94 6.07
N VAL A 155 -0.95 -12.42 4.88
CA VAL A 155 -1.90 -11.85 3.92
C VAL A 155 -1.93 -12.72 2.68
N ILE A 156 -3.08 -13.28 2.35
CA ILE A 156 -3.30 -14.05 1.12
C ILE A 156 -3.99 -13.14 0.11
N VAL A 157 -3.35 -12.94 -1.04
CA VAL A 157 -3.85 -12.10 -2.13
C VAL A 157 -4.38 -12.99 -3.23
N VAL A 158 -5.69 -12.92 -3.45
CA VAL A 158 -6.40 -13.70 -4.46
C VAL A 158 -6.70 -12.86 -5.71
N PRO A 159 -6.95 -13.50 -6.87
CA PRO A 159 -7.16 -12.76 -8.10
C PRO A 159 -8.34 -11.78 -8.08
N ASP A 160 -9.50 -12.23 -7.62
CA ASP A 160 -10.74 -11.47 -7.71
C ASP A 160 -11.74 -11.85 -6.61
N THR A 161 -12.87 -11.13 -6.58
CA THR A 161 -13.94 -11.34 -5.61
C THR A 161 -14.60 -12.71 -5.75
N LEU A 162 -14.74 -13.25 -6.96
CA LEU A 162 -15.38 -14.56 -7.16
C LEU A 162 -14.53 -15.67 -6.53
N PHE A 163 -13.21 -15.62 -6.73
CA PHE A 163 -12.28 -16.55 -6.09
C PHE A 163 -12.30 -16.43 -4.57
N LEU A 164 -12.37 -15.20 -4.04
CA LEU A 164 -12.47 -14.95 -2.61
C LEU A 164 -13.72 -15.61 -2.00
N LEU A 165 -14.88 -15.44 -2.63
CA LEU A 165 -16.15 -16.03 -2.18
C LEU A 165 -16.07 -17.56 -2.14
N GLN A 166 -15.52 -18.18 -3.18
CA GLN A 166 -15.33 -19.63 -3.24
C GLN A 166 -14.43 -20.19 -2.13
N LEU A 167 -13.46 -19.39 -1.65
CA LEU A 167 -12.61 -19.77 -0.53
C LEU A 167 -13.31 -19.58 0.81
N GLN A 168 -14.03 -18.47 0.99
CA GLN A 168 -14.68 -18.10 2.24
C GLN A 168 -15.69 -19.18 2.68
N ASP A 169 -16.38 -19.80 1.74
CA ASP A 169 -17.31 -20.92 2.01
C ASP A 169 -16.62 -22.18 2.54
N LYS A 170 -15.29 -22.29 2.37
CA LYS A 170 -14.53 -23.51 2.63
C LYS A 170 -13.54 -23.38 3.78
N ILE A 171 -13.28 -22.17 4.28
CA ILE A 171 -12.29 -21.88 5.32
C ILE A 171 -13.01 -21.48 6.62
N ASP A 172 -12.40 -21.77 7.76
CA ASP A 172 -12.85 -21.24 9.05
C ASP A 172 -12.58 -19.74 9.11
N ASN A 173 -13.64 -18.97 9.33
CA ASN A 173 -13.61 -17.51 9.25
C ASN A 173 -13.17 -16.84 10.56
N GLU A 174 -13.00 -17.60 11.65
CA GLU A 174 -12.60 -17.04 12.94
C GLU A 174 -11.21 -16.37 12.86
N GLY A 175 -11.15 -15.07 13.18
CA GLY A 175 -9.90 -14.30 13.12
C GLY A 175 -9.40 -13.95 11.70
N VAL A 176 -10.14 -14.29 10.64
CA VAL A 176 -9.76 -13.98 9.26
C VAL A 176 -10.48 -12.73 8.78
N GLY A 177 -9.72 -11.74 8.29
CA GLY A 177 -10.26 -10.56 7.62
C GLY A 177 -10.42 -10.81 6.12
N PHE A 178 -11.65 -10.75 5.60
CA PHE A 178 -11.93 -10.88 4.17
C PHE A 178 -12.09 -9.51 3.51
N PHE A 179 -11.30 -9.22 2.48
CA PHE A 179 -11.35 -7.96 1.74
C PHE A 179 -11.73 -8.16 0.28
N SER A 180 -12.79 -7.49 -0.17
CA SER A 180 -13.31 -7.61 -1.53
C SER A 180 -13.51 -6.25 -2.21
N ASP A 181 -13.40 -6.24 -3.53
CA ASP A 181 -13.46 -5.01 -4.33
C ASP A 181 -14.86 -4.40 -4.41
N ASP A 182 -15.90 -5.18 -4.16
CA ASP A 182 -17.32 -4.80 -4.14
C ASP A 182 -17.76 -4.18 -2.80
N MET A 183 -16.92 -4.19 -1.77
CA MET A 183 -17.19 -3.48 -0.52
C MET A 183 -17.50 -2.00 -0.76
N THR A 184 -18.45 -1.46 0.00
CA THR A 184 -18.72 -0.01 -0.01
C THR A 184 -17.52 0.78 0.52
N ASP A 185 -17.38 2.05 0.15
CA ASP A 185 -16.28 2.91 0.63
C ASP A 185 -16.21 2.97 2.16
N THR A 186 -17.37 2.96 2.82
CA THR A 186 -17.51 2.86 4.28
C THR A 186 -16.82 1.60 4.84
N LYS A 187 -17.11 0.43 4.25
CA LYS A 187 -16.54 -0.86 4.64
C LYS A 187 -15.05 -0.92 4.31
N LYS A 188 -14.64 -0.47 3.12
CA LYS A 188 -13.23 -0.40 2.71
C LYS A 188 -12.39 0.45 3.65
N ALA A 189 -12.92 1.60 4.07
CA ALA A 189 -12.24 2.48 5.01
C ALA A 189 -12.14 1.86 6.41
N GLN A 190 -13.19 1.20 6.89
CA GLN A 190 -13.12 0.46 8.15
C GLN A 190 -12.08 -0.67 8.07
N PHE A 191 -12.09 -1.43 6.98
CA PHE A 191 -11.12 -2.51 6.76
C PHE A 191 -9.68 -1.95 6.69
N TRP A 192 -9.50 -0.74 6.16
CA TRP A 192 -8.20 -0.08 6.11
C TRP A 192 -7.68 0.25 7.52
N ILE A 193 -8.54 0.80 8.38
CA ILE A 193 -8.23 1.07 9.79
C ILE A 193 -7.93 -0.26 10.51
N ASP A 194 -8.79 -1.26 10.34
CA ASP A 194 -8.64 -2.58 10.97
C ASP A 194 -7.33 -3.27 10.53
N THR A 195 -6.94 -3.11 9.26
CA THR A 195 -5.66 -3.62 8.73
C THR A 195 -4.47 -2.85 9.31
N TYR A 196 -4.55 -1.51 9.35
CA TYR A 196 -3.52 -0.66 9.93
C TYR A 196 -3.26 -1.02 11.40
N ASN A 197 -4.33 -1.24 12.16
CA ASN A 197 -4.27 -1.62 13.58
C ASN A 197 -3.99 -3.11 13.79
N LYS A 198 -3.88 -3.91 12.72
CA LYS A 198 -3.62 -5.37 12.79
C LYS A 198 -4.70 -6.14 13.58
N LYS A 199 -5.96 -5.71 13.45
CA LYS A 199 -7.13 -6.38 14.07
C LYS A 199 -7.29 -7.82 13.61
N TYR A 200 -6.96 -8.11 12.36
CA TYR A 200 -7.04 -9.45 11.78
C TYR A 200 -5.65 -10.13 11.80
N PRO A 201 -5.46 -11.25 12.52
CA PRO A 201 -4.21 -12.02 12.45
C PRO A 201 -3.93 -12.51 11.02
N ILE A 202 -4.96 -12.90 10.27
CA ILE A 202 -4.88 -13.35 8.87
C ILE A 202 -5.78 -12.45 8.01
N ILE A 203 -5.31 -12.05 6.83
CA ILE A 203 -6.16 -11.40 5.82
C ILE A 203 -6.19 -12.26 4.57
N ILE A 204 -7.38 -12.43 3.98
CA ILE A 204 -7.55 -12.93 2.62
C ILE A 204 -8.27 -11.84 1.84
N GLY A 205 -7.66 -11.35 0.76
CA GLY A 205 -8.24 -10.26 -0.01
C GLY A 205 -7.89 -10.29 -1.48
N THR A 206 -8.68 -9.58 -2.28
CA THR A 206 -8.35 -9.31 -3.67
C THR A 206 -7.05 -8.50 -3.79
N ARG A 207 -6.53 -8.35 -5.01
CA ARG A 207 -5.28 -7.63 -5.31
C ARG A 207 -5.19 -6.22 -4.73
N ARG A 208 -6.31 -5.52 -4.54
CA ARG A 208 -6.32 -4.15 -3.98
C ARG A 208 -5.91 -4.10 -2.50
N ILE A 209 -5.84 -5.23 -1.80
CA ILE A 209 -5.28 -5.27 -0.44
C ILE A 209 -3.79 -4.86 -0.41
N LEU A 210 -3.08 -5.00 -1.53
CA LEU A 210 -1.68 -4.54 -1.67
C LEU A 210 -1.52 -3.02 -1.51
N TYR A 211 -2.61 -2.26 -1.57
CA TYR A 211 -2.58 -0.80 -1.37
C TYR A 211 -2.57 -0.44 0.12
N TYR A 212 -2.91 -1.39 0.99
CA TYR A 212 -3.08 -1.15 2.42
C TYR A 212 -1.73 -1.24 3.13
N ASN A 213 -1.68 -0.75 4.37
CA ASN A 213 -0.48 -0.82 5.17
C ASN A 213 -0.27 -2.23 5.72
N LEU A 214 0.51 -3.05 5.01
CA LEU A 214 0.77 -4.46 5.37
C LEU A 214 2.04 -4.65 6.23
N GLN A 215 2.64 -3.57 6.76
CA GLN A 215 3.93 -3.65 7.47
C GLN A 215 3.92 -4.51 8.75
N ARG A 216 2.72 -4.77 9.30
CA ARG A 216 2.51 -5.58 10.51
C ARG A 216 2.30 -7.07 10.17
N TYR A 217 2.37 -7.45 8.91
CA TYR A 217 2.26 -8.82 8.42
C TYR A 217 3.65 -9.30 8.00
N SER A 218 3.99 -10.52 8.38
CA SER A 218 5.30 -11.13 8.12
C SER A 218 5.35 -11.87 6.79
N GLN A 219 4.19 -12.23 6.22
CA GLN A 219 4.12 -12.98 4.99
C GLN A 219 2.99 -12.48 4.07
N ILE A 220 3.29 -12.42 2.77
CA ILE A 220 2.30 -12.24 1.71
C ILE A 220 2.34 -13.46 0.80
N VAL A 221 1.20 -14.09 0.60
CA VAL A 221 1.01 -15.18 -0.36
C VAL A 221 0.19 -14.65 -1.52
N TYR A 222 0.78 -14.50 -2.69
CA TYR A 222 0.13 -13.95 -3.86
C TYR A 222 -0.21 -15.04 -4.86
N LEU A 223 -1.51 -15.22 -5.13
CA LEU A 223 -1.99 -16.13 -6.16
C LEU A 223 -1.95 -15.40 -7.50
N GLU A 224 -1.01 -15.81 -8.34
CA GLU A 224 -0.93 -15.35 -9.71
C GLU A 224 -1.72 -16.30 -10.62
N ASP A 225 -2.63 -15.72 -11.38
CA ASP A 225 -3.37 -16.39 -12.45
C ASP A 225 -2.93 -15.83 -13.83
N ALA A 226 -3.56 -16.37 -14.88
CA ALA A 226 -3.36 -15.93 -16.24
C ALA A 226 -4.09 -14.60 -16.56
N PHE A 227 -5.05 -14.16 -15.74
CA PHE A 227 -6.00 -13.09 -16.06
C PHE A 227 -5.89 -11.88 -15.12
N GLY A 228 -6.02 -10.65 -15.64
CA GLY A 228 -6.07 -9.45 -14.79
C GLY A 228 -4.80 -9.20 -13.96
N SER A 229 -3.72 -8.76 -14.60
CA SER A 229 -2.45 -8.44 -13.93
C SER A 229 -2.32 -6.98 -13.50
N THR A 230 -3.32 -6.16 -13.81
CA THR A 230 -3.22 -4.70 -13.79
C THR A 230 -4.35 -4.03 -13.03
N TYR A 231 -4.02 -2.99 -12.28
CA TYR A 231 -4.96 -1.94 -11.92
C TYR A 231 -5.15 -1.00 -13.10
N TYR A 232 -6.40 -0.81 -13.53
CA TYR A 232 -6.76 0.13 -14.58
C TYR A 232 -7.86 1.07 -14.14
N HIS A 233 -7.56 2.37 -14.15
CA HIS A 233 -8.52 3.45 -14.00
C HIS A 233 -7.98 4.65 -14.77
N TYR A 234 -8.51 4.89 -15.97
CA TYR A 234 -7.96 5.88 -16.89
C TYR A 234 -7.63 7.23 -16.20
N PRO A 235 -6.41 7.76 -16.37
CA PRO A 235 -5.32 7.30 -17.25
C PRO A 235 -4.33 6.32 -16.58
N ILE A 236 -4.62 5.84 -15.37
CA ILE A 236 -3.73 4.99 -14.57
C ILE A 236 -3.79 3.54 -15.06
N HIS A 237 -2.63 2.97 -15.36
CA HIS A 237 -2.47 1.55 -15.68
C HIS A 237 -1.19 1.00 -15.01
N ILE A 238 -1.33 0.22 -13.93
CA ILE A 238 -0.20 -0.27 -13.13
C ILE A 238 -0.29 -1.79 -12.96
N GLN A 239 0.83 -2.50 -13.14
CA GLN A 239 0.92 -3.93 -12.87
C GLN A 239 0.94 -4.21 -11.35
N TYR A 240 0.09 -5.11 -10.86
CA TYR A 240 0.10 -5.51 -9.45
C TYR A 240 1.42 -6.17 -9.03
N LEU A 241 2.05 -6.91 -9.94
CA LEU A 241 3.37 -7.51 -9.70
C LEU A 241 4.46 -6.47 -9.45
N ASP A 242 4.35 -5.26 -10.00
CA ASP A 242 5.31 -4.20 -9.70
C ASP A 242 5.13 -3.67 -8.27
N ILE A 243 3.89 -3.52 -7.83
CA ILE A 243 3.57 -3.15 -6.44
C ILE A 243 4.14 -4.21 -5.51
N LEU A 244 3.89 -5.49 -5.80
CA LEU A 244 4.40 -6.61 -5.01
C LEU A 244 5.94 -6.67 -5.01
N ALA A 245 6.59 -6.45 -6.16
CA ALA A 245 8.05 -6.43 -6.27
C ALA A 245 8.67 -5.26 -5.46
N TYR A 246 8.02 -4.09 -5.44
CA TYR A 246 8.47 -2.99 -4.59
C TYR A 246 8.18 -3.23 -3.11
N ILE A 247 7.05 -3.85 -2.75
CA ILE A 247 6.82 -4.34 -1.37
C ILE A 247 7.96 -5.29 -0.97
N SER A 248 8.31 -6.26 -1.83
CA SER A 248 9.45 -7.17 -1.62
C SER A 248 10.77 -6.45 -1.34
N SER A 249 10.97 -5.31 -2.00
CA SER A 249 12.22 -4.55 -1.92
C SER A 249 12.29 -3.65 -0.68
N PHE A 250 11.16 -3.07 -0.25
CA PHE A 250 11.12 -2.03 0.79
C PHE A 250 10.46 -2.46 2.10
N CYS A 251 9.71 -3.56 2.12
CA CYS A 251 9.08 -4.10 3.31
C CYS A 251 9.87 -5.31 3.82
N ASP A 252 9.84 -5.53 5.13
CA ASP A 252 10.39 -6.74 5.75
C ASP A 252 9.32 -7.83 5.79
N VAL A 253 9.04 -8.43 4.64
CA VAL A 253 7.96 -9.39 4.44
C VAL A 253 8.44 -10.54 3.56
N ASP A 254 8.10 -11.76 3.96
CA ASP A 254 8.28 -12.96 3.14
C ASP A 254 7.21 -12.97 2.04
N ILE A 255 7.60 -13.17 0.79
CA ILE A 255 6.66 -13.20 -0.33
C ILE A 255 6.73 -14.57 -0.97
N THR A 256 5.60 -15.27 -0.92
CA THR A 256 5.36 -16.50 -1.65
C THR A 256 4.43 -16.22 -2.82
N LEU A 257 4.91 -16.46 -4.04
CA LEU A 257 4.04 -16.48 -5.22
C LEU A 257 3.53 -17.89 -5.45
N LEU A 258 2.23 -18.07 -5.59
CA LEU A 258 1.59 -19.31 -6.04
C LEU A 258 1.12 -19.11 -7.47
N THR A 259 1.75 -19.80 -8.42
CA THR A 259 1.44 -19.65 -9.84
C THR A 259 1.50 -20.99 -10.56
N SER A 260 0.56 -21.20 -11.47
CA SER A 260 0.55 -22.38 -12.36
C SER A 260 1.20 -22.13 -13.71
N LEU A 261 1.30 -20.85 -14.09
CA LEU A 261 1.81 -20.37 -15.36
C LEU A 261 2.63 -19.10 -15.08
N PRO A 262 3.87 -19.23 -14.56
CA PRO A 262 4.69 -18.08 -14.20
C PRO A 262 4.97 -17.23 -15.44
N LYS A 263 4.67 -15.93 -15.35
CA LYS A 263 5.02 -14.97 -16.40
C LYS A 263 6.53 -14.72 -16.39
N LEU A 264 7.10 -14.35 -17.54
CA LEU A 264 8.53 -13.95 -17.62
C LEU A 264 8.86 -12.80 -16.65
N THR A 265 7.93 -11.88 -16.45
CA THR A 265 8.06 -10.79 -15.47
C THR A 265 8.13 -11.32 -14.03
N THR A 266 7.31 -12.31 -13.68
CA THR A 266 7.38 -13.01 -12.40
C THR A 266 8.75 -13.67 -12.23
N LEU A 267 9.22 -14.36 -13.26
CA LEU A 267 10.52 -15.05 -13.23
C LEU A 267 11.70 -14.08 -13.08
N SER A 268 11.62 -12.91 -13.71
CA SER A 268 12.63 -11.86 -13.64
C SER A 268 12.69 -11.19 -12.25
N ASN A 269 11.52 -10.89 -11.68
CA ASN A 269 11.41 -10.18 -10.40
C ASN A 269 11.70 -11.07 -9.17
N PHE A 270 11.48 -12.39 -9.25
CA PHE A 270 11.53 -13.29 -8.10
C PHE A 270 12.49 -14.47 -8.31
N ARG A 271 13.79 -14.20 -8.43
CA ARG A 271 14.81 -15.15 -8.93
C ARG A 271 14.94 -16.53 -8.25
N HIS A 272 14.39 -16.74 -7.05
CA HIS A 272 14.41 -18.05 -6.39
C HIS A 272 13.06 -18.73 -6.50
N PHE A 273 13.05 -19.95 -7.04
CA PHE A 273 11.85 -20.73 -7.25
C PHE A 273 11.94 -22.09 -6.59
N THR A 274 10.81 -22.59 -6.11
CA THR A 274 10.63 -23.98 -5.71
C THR A 274 9.49 -24.60 -6.51
N TRP A 275 9.71 -25.82 -6.97
CA TRP A 275 8.67 -26.64 -7.59
C TRP A 275 7.95 -27.39 -6.48
N ASN A 276 6.67 -27.08 -6.30
CA ASN A 276 5.84 -27.77 -5.32
C ASN A 276 4.89 -28.71 -6.07
N ASN A 277 5.14 -30.02 -5.94
CA ASN A 277 4.18 -31.04 -6.33
C ASN A 277 3.13 -31.17 -5.19
N ILE A 278 2.10 -30.32 -5.20
CA ILE A 278 0.95 -30.37 -4.27
C ILE A 278 -0.29 -30.91 -5.00
#